data_AF-A0A1I6GEV2-F1
#
_entry.id   AF-A0A1I6GEV2-F1
#
_cell.length_a   1.000
_cell.length_b   1.000
_cell.length_c   1.000
_cell.angle_alpha   90.00
_cell.angle_beta   90.00
_cell.angle_gamma   90.00
#
_symmetry.space_group_name_H-M   'P 1'
#
loop_
_entity.id
_entity.type
_entity.pdbx_description
1 polymer ?
#
loop_
_entity_poly.entity_id
_entity_poly.type
_entity_poly.pdbx_seq_one_letter_code
_entity_poly.pdbx_strand_id
1 'polypeptide(L)'
;MALTADIIRTWRAPRTVIRRLLDQGRREDRAVAFVMIACFLIFVAQWPRLSRIANGFEPSPWPPEINFEGMMTYTFYAVVIMLPLVMYGLAAVAHLVARALGGQGSWYAARLSLFWALLTTTPLLLLHGLVRGFIGPGTQSVLIGGIWAVVFGYIWIQCMRETEAP
;
A
#
# COMPACT_ATOMS: atom_id res chain seq x y z
N MET A 1 -19.65 4.10 8.43
CA MET A 1 -18.65 4.79 9.29
C MET A 1 -17.60 5.41 8.39
N ALA A 2 -16.91 6.45 8.86
CA ALA A 2 -15.86 7.12 8.09
C ALA A 2 -14.66 6.19 7.90
N LEU A 3 -14.13 6.15 6.68
CA LEU A 3 -12.96 5.36 6.26
C LEU A 3 -11.75 5.54 7.19
N THR A 4 -11.55 6.77 7.67
CA THR A 4 -10.46 7.14 8.58
C THR A 4 -10.54 6.46 9.94
N ALA A 5 -11.75 6.29 10.48
CA ALA A 5 -11.95 5.61 11.76
C ALA A 5 -11.62 4.11 11.65
N ASP A 6 -11.99 3.49 10.52
CA ASP A 6 -11.68 2.08 10.25
C ASP A 6 -10.17 1.88 10.03
N ILE A 7 -9.47 2.85 9.39
CA ILE A 7 -8.01 2.86 9.32
C ILE A 7 -7.42 2.80 10.72
N ILE A 8 -7.72 3.77 11.59
CA ILE A 8 -7.17 3.83 12.97
C ILE A 8 -7.49 2.56 13.76
N ARG A 9 -8.70 2.02 13.62
CA ARG A 9 -9.11 0.79 14.30
C ARG A 9 -8.33 -0.44 13.83
N THR A 10 -7.94 -0.50 12.56
CA THR A 10 -7.16 -1.61 11.99
C THR A 10 -5.78 -1.73 12.64
N TRP A 11 -5.20 -0.63 13.12
CA TRP A 11 -3.92 -0.66 13.84
C TRP A 11 -3.99 -1.42 15.17
N ARG A 12 -5.16 -1.49 15.79
CA ARG A 12 -5.38 -2.23 17.05
C ARG A 12 -6.03 -3.59 16.83
N ALA A 13 -6.95 -3.69 15.87
CA ALA A 13 -7.77 -4.87 15.65
C ALA A 13 -8.03 -5.13 14.16
N PRO A 14 -7.01 -5.57 13.39
CA PRO A 14 -7.11 -5.73 11.94
C PRO A 14 -8.14 -6.80 11.52
N ARG A 15 -8.22 -7.91 12.29
CA ARG A 15 -9.17 -9.01 12.05
C ARG A 15 -10.63 -8.57 12.17
N THR A 16 -10.94 -7.79 13.20
CA THR A 16 -12.31 -7.29 13.41
C THR A 16 -12.77 -6.37 12.28
N VAL A 17 -11.87 -5.54 11.75
CA VAL A 17 -12.21 -4.62 10.65
C VAL A 17 -12.41 -5.38 9.35
N ILE A 18 -11.52 -6.32 8.99
CA ILE A 18 -11.68 -7.08 7.74
C ILE A 18 -12.94 -7.94 7.76
N ARG A 19 -13.27 -8.58 8.89
CA ARG A 19 -14.52 -9.34 9.06
C ARG A 19 -15.74 -8.45 8.82
N ARG A 20 -15.76 -7.26 9.44
CA ARG A 20 -16.82 -6.28 9.22
C ARG A 20 -16.90 -5.78 7.78
N LEU A 21 -15.77 -5.69 7.07
CA LEU A 21 -15.75 -5.31 5.66
C LEU A 21 -16.34 -6.44 4.78
N LEU A 22 -16.06 -7.70 5.11
CA LEU A 22 -16.66 -8.87 4.45
C LEU A 22 -18.17 -8.98 4.74
N ASP A 23 -18.61 -8.71 5.97
CA ASP A 23 -20.02 -8.75 6.39
C ASP A 23 -20.89 -7.72 5.65
N GLN A 24 -20.29 -6.67 5.08
CA GLN A 24 -21.01 -5.67 4.28
C GLN A 24 -21.36 -6.15 2.86
N GLY A 25 -21.03 -7.41 2.53
CA GLY A 25 -21.31 -8.03 1.25
C GLY A 25 -20.22 -7.79 0.21
N ARG A 26 -20.23 -8.61 -0.85
CA ARG A 26 -19.23 -8.57 -1.91
C ARG A 26 -19.38 -7.30 -2.75
N ARG A 27 -18.42 -6.40 -2.60
CA ARG A 27 -18.35 -5.11 -3.30
C ARG A 27 -16.97 -4.90 -3.90
N GLU A 28 -16.80 -5.33 -5.15
CA GLU A 28 -15.52 -5.19 -5.89
C GLU A 28 -15.19 -3.73 -6.15
N ASP A 29 -16.20 -2.89 -6.34
CA ASP A 29 -16.09 -1.43 -6.45
C ASP A 29 -15.32 -0.80 -5.28
N ARG A 30 -15.59 -1.26 -4.05
CA ARG A 30 -14.88 -0.77 -2.86
C ARG A 30 -13.43 -1.22 -2.79
N ALA A 31 -13.15 -2.46 -3.18
CA ALA A 31 -11.79 -2.98 -3.19
C ALA A 31 -10.92 -2.17 -4.17
N VAL A 32 -11.46 -1.90 -5.37
CA VAL A 32 -10.82 -1.01 -6.36
C VAL A 32 -10.61 0.39 -5.79
N ALA A 33 -11.63 0.97 -5.14
CA ALA A 33 -11.51 2.28 -4.52
C ALA A 33 -10.38 2.33 -3.48
N PHE A 34 -10.23 1.29 -2.64
CA PHE A 34 -9.17 1.24 -1.63
C PHE A 34 -7.77 1.23 -2.24
N VAL A 35 -7.53 0.39 -3.26
CA VAL A 35 -6.22 0.36 -3.91
C VAL A 35 -5.94 1.66 -4.66
N MET A 36 -6.94 2.25 -5.31
CA MET A 36 -6.78 3.53 -6.01
C MET A 36 -6.45 4.67 -5.06
N ILE A 37 -7.15 4.77 -3.92
CA ILE A 37 -6.84 5.76 -2.88
C ILE A 37 -5.43 5.52 -2.33
N ALA A 38 -5.08 4.27 -2.05
CA ALA A 38 -3.75 3.94 -1.55
C ALA A 38 -2.65 4.34 -2.54
N CYS A 39 -2.83 4.03 -3.83
CA CYS A 39 -1.90 4.39 -4.89
C CYS A 39 -1.76 5.91 -5.03
N PHE A 40 -2.87 6.65 -4.96
CA PHE A 40 -2.81 8.12 -4.99
C PHE A 40 -2.04 8.69 -3.79
N LEU A 41 -2.26 8.16 -2.59
CA LEU A 41 -1.51 8.58 -1.39
C LEU A 41 -0.03 8.21 -1.48
N ILE A 42 0.31 7.07 -2.07
CA ILE A 42 1.71 6.66 -2.32
C ILE A 42 2.36 7.61 -3.32
N PHE A 43 1.64 8.01 -4.37
CA PHE A 43 2.14 8.99 -5.34
C PHE A 43 2.46 10.33 -4.65
N VAL A 44 1.53 10.85 -3.83
CA VAL A 44 1.77 12.06 -3.02
C VAL A 44 2.96 11.88 -2.08
N ALA A 45 3.14 10.70 -1.48
CA ALA A 45 4.29 10.39 -0.63
C ALA A 45 5.63 10.44 -1.38
N GLN A 46 5.65 10.24 -2.71
CA GLN A 46 6.90 10.33 -3.49
C GLN A 46 7.31 11.77 -3.81
N TRP A 47 6.40 12.74 -3.78
CA TRP A 47 6.68 14.12 -4.21
C TRP A 47 7.87 14.76 -3.49
N PRO A 48 8.01 14.66 -2.14
CA PRO A 48 9.14 15.27 -1.45
C PRO A 48 10.48 14.69 -1.91
N ARG A 49 10.54 13.37 -2.16
CA ARG A 49 11.73 12.69 -2.69
C ARG A 49 12.04 13.12 -4.12
N LEU A 50 11.02 13.17 -5.00
CA LEU A 50 11.21 13.60 -6.40
C LEU A 50 11.73 15.04 -6.49
N SER A 51 11.23 15.92 -5.61
CA SER A 51 11.71 17.30 -5.53
C SER A 51 13.20 17.37 -5.17
N ARG A 52 13.67 16.56 -4.21
CA ARG A 52 15.11 16.49 -3.88
C ARG A 52 15.97 16.08 -5.06
N ILE A 53 15.53 15.06 -5.80
CA ILE A 53 16.24 14.55 -6.97
C ILE A 53 16.33 15.65 -8.04
N ALA A 54 15.20 16.31 -8.33
CA ALA A 54 15.16 17.38 -9.32
C ALA A 54 16.03 18.59 -8.94
N ASN A 55 16.21 18.87 -7.65
CA ASN A 55 17.07 19.94 -7.15
C ASN A 55 18.53 19.49 -6.91
N GLY A 56 18.92 18.28 -7.35
CA GLY A 56 20.31 17.80 -7.29
C GLY A 56 20.79 17.38 -5.90
N PHE A 57 19.91 17.24 -4.91
CA PHE A 57 20.27 16.75 -3.58
C PHE A 57 20.45 15.23 -3.53
N GLU A 58 19.93 14.50 -4.52
CA GLU A 58 20.06 13.05 -4.66
C GLU A 58 20.36 12.69 -6.12
N PRO A 59 21.14 11.62 -6.40
CA PRO A 59 21.35 11.13 -7.75
C PRO A 59 20.01 10.78 -8.41
N SER A 60 19.79 11.27 -9.62
CA SER A 60 18.63 10.89 -10.42
C SER A 60 18.79 9.46 -10.92
N PRO A 61 17.81 8.56 -10.66
CA PRO A 61 17.76 7.25 -11.30
C PRO A 61 17.27 7.33 -12.76
N TRP A 62 16.80 8.49 -13.22
CA TRP A 62 16.35 8.73 -14.59
C TRP A 62 17.46 9.38 -15.44
N PRO A 63 17.39 9.24 -16.78
CA PRO A 63 18.29 9.93 -17.68
C PRO A 63 18.32 11.44 -17.44
N PRO A 64 19.46 12.12 -17.72
CA PRO A 64 19.63 13.54 -17.44
C PRO A 64 18.59 14.45 -18.12
N GLU A 65 18.06 14.03 -19.27
CA GLU A 65 17.01 14.75 -20.01
C GLU A 65 15.63 14.76 -19.32
N ILE A 66 15.39 13.87 -18.35
CA ILE A 66 14.10 13.78 -17.66
C ILE A 66 14.04 14.85 -16.56
N ASN A 67 13.23 15.87 -16.81
CA ASN A 67 12.92 16.91 -15.83
C ASN A 67 11.95 16.41 -14.75
N PHE A 68 11.69 17.25 -13.74
CA PHE A 68 10.78 16.94 -12.63
C PHE A 68 9.39 16.48 -13.09
N GLU A 69 8.81 17.13 -14.09
CA GLU A 69 7.49 16.78 -14.64
C GLU A 69 7.49 15.38 -15.26
N GLY A 70 8.55 15.03 -15.98
CA GLY A 70 8.76 13.69 -16.51
C GLY A 70 8.85 12.65 -15.39
N MET A 71 9.65 12.89 -14.36
CA MET A 71 9.75 11.99 -13.20
C MET A 71 8.39 11.78 -12.52
N MET A 72 7.62 12.86 -12.35
CA MET A 72 6.29 12.82 -11.74
C MET A 72 5.30 12.06 -12.62
N THR A 73 5.35 12.22 -13.93
CA THR A 73 4.53 11.47 -14.91
C THR A 73 4.84 9.98 -14.86
N TYR A 74 6.11 9.59 -14.89
CA TYR A 74 6.50 8.18 -14.79
C TYR A 74 6.11 7.58 -13.44
N THR A 75 6.28 8.34 -12.35
CA THR A 75 5.88 7.88 -11.01
C THR A 75 4.37 7.72 -10.91
N PHE A 76 3.58 8.64 -11.45
CA PHE A 76 2.13 8.53 -11.51
C PHE A 76 1.71 7.29 -12.28
N TYR A 77 2.28 7.04 -13.46
CA TYR A 77 1.99 5.84 -14.23
C TYR A 77 2.36 4.56 -13.48
N ALA A 78 3.57 4.51 -12.89
CA ALA A 78 4.03 3.35 -12.14
C ALA A 78 3.15 3.05 -10.91
N VAL A 79 2.72 4.08 -10.19
CA VAL A 79 1.98 3.91 -8.92
C VAL A 79 0.47 3.84 -9.13
N VAL A 80 -0.11 4.62 -10.03
CA VAL A 80 -1.58 4.70 -10.19
C VAL A 80 -2.10 3.73 -11.23
N ILE A 81 -1.31 3.40 -12.25
CA ILE A 81 -1.71 2.47 -13.32
C ILE A 81 -1.12 1.08 -13.10
N MET A 82 0.21 0.99 -12.91
CA MET A 82 0.89 -0.30 -12.81
C MET A 82 0.76 -0.98 -11.44
N LEU A 83 0.91 -0.24 -10.33
CA LEU A 83 0.87 -0.84 -9.00
C LEU A 83 -0.45 -1.56 -8.69
N PRO A 84 -1.66 -1.03 -9.00
CA PRO A 84 -2.89 -1.79 -8.80
C PRO A 84 -2.86 -3.13 -9.53
N LEU A 85 -2.41 -3.15 -10.79
CA LEU A 85 -2.33 -4.38 -11.58
C LEU A 85 -1.37 -5.40 -10.95
N VAL A 86 -0.21 -4.94 -10.46
CA VAL A 86 0.73 -5.76 -9.70
C VAL A 86 0.10 -6.28 -8.40
N MET A 87 -0.64 -5.45 -7.68
CA MET A 87 -1.34 -5.85 -6.45
C MET A 87 -2.45 -6.88 -6.73
N TYR A 88 -3.14 -6.80 -7.87
CA TYR A 88 -4.08 -7.84 -8.29
C TYR A 88 -3.38 -9.17 -8.54
N GLY A 89 -2.24 -9.16 -9.23
CA GLY A 89 -1.41 -10.35 -9.43
C GLY A 89 -0.91 -10.92 -8.11
N LEU A 90 -0.42 -10.07 -7.20
CA LEU A 90 0.06 -10.47 -5.89
C LEU A 90 -1.06 -11.07 -5.03
N ALA A 91 -2.25 -10.46 -5.03
CA ALA A 91 -3.42 -11.00 -4.32
C ALA A 91 -3.82 -12.37 -4.87
N ALA A 92 -3.72 -12.57 -6.19
CA ALA A 92 -3.99 -13.85 -6.81
C ALA A 92 -2.98 -14.92 -6.39
N VAL A 93 -1.68 -14.59 -6.42
CA VAL A 93 -0.62 -15.49 -5.95
C VAL A 93 -0.76 -15.81 -4.47
N ALA A 94 -1.05 -14.81 -3.64
CA ALA A 94 -1.27 -15.00 -2.20
C ALA A 94 -2.41 -15.97 -1.92
N HIS A 95 -3.53 -15.81 -2.63
CA HIS A 95 -4.66 -16.72 -2.52
C HIS A 95 -4.32 -18.15 -2.97
N LEU A 96 -3.53 -18.31 -4.03
CA LEU A 96 -3.08 -19.63 -4.48
C LEU A 96 -2.19 -20.33 -3.43
N VAL A 97 -1.26 -19.59 -2.82
CA VAL A 97 -0.40 -20.10 -1.74
C VAL A 97 -1.25 -20.51 -0.54
N ALA A 98 -2.18 -19.65 -0.13
CA ALA A 98 -3.08 -19.96 0.97
C ALA A 98 -3.96 -21.19 0.69
N ARG A 99 -4.48 -21.31 -0.53
CA ARG A 99 -5.26 -22.47 -0.95
C ARG A 99 -4.43 -23.76 -0.90
N ALA A 100 -3.15 -23.70 -1.26
CA ALA A 100 -2.22 -24.83 -1.12
C ALA A 100 -1.96 -25.20 0.36
N LEU A 101 -2.09 -24.23 1.28
CA LEU A 101 -1.99 -24.41 2.73
C LEU A 101 -3.34 -24.74 3.40
N GLY A 102 -4.42 -24.94 2.62
CA GLY A 102 -5.74 -25.33 3.13
C GLY A 102 -6.72 -24.18 3.41
N GLY A 103 -6.41 -22.95 2.98
CA GLY A 103 -7.31 -21.79 3.12
C GLY A 103 -8.58 -21.92 2.29
N GLN A 104 -9.72 -21.53 2.85
CA GLN A 104 -11.04 -21.61 2.20
C GLN A 104 -11.60 -20.25 1.76
N GLY A 105 -10.77 -19.21 1.81
CA GLY A 105 -11.15 -17.85 1.41
C GLY A 105 -11.53 -17.73 -0.07
N SER A 106 -12.12 -16.60 -0.44
CA SER A 106 -12.39 -16.27 -1.85
C SER A 106 -11.30 -15.37 -2.43
N TRP A 107 -11.14 -15.40 -3.77
CA TRP A 107 -10.29 -14.44 -4.49
C TRP A 107 -10.60 -12.98 -4.14
N TYR A 108 -11.88 -12.66 -3.90
CA TYR A 108 -12.30 -11.33 -3.47
C TYR A 108 -11.76 -10.99 -2.08
N ALA A 109 -11.91 -11.90 -1.11
CA ALA A 109 -11.46 -11.68 0.26
C ALA A 109 -9.92 -11.50 0.30
N ALA A 110 -9.21 -12.25 -0.54
CA ALA A 110 -7.76 -12.10 -0.66
C ALA A 110 -7.34 -10.71 -1.15
N ARG A 111 -7.94 -10.22 -2.24
CA ARG A 111 -7.71 -8.87 -2.76
C ARG A 111 -8.06 -7.80 -1.73
N LEU A 112 -9.23 -7.93 -1.10
CA LEU A 112 -9.71 -6.99 -0.09
C LEU A 112 -8.71 -6.88 1.07
N SER A 113 -8.19 -8.00 1.57
CA SER A 113 -7.21 -8.02 2.66
C SER A 113 -5.92 -7.26 2.30
N LEU A 114 -5.41 -7.46 1.08
CA LEU A 114 -4.18 -6.83 0.61
C LEU A 114 -4.40 -5.33 0.39
N PHE A 115 -5.49 -4.96 -0.28
CA PHE A 115 -5.79 -3.57 -0.60
C PHE A 115 -6.10 -2.77 0.67
N TRP A 116 -6.80 -3.39 1.63
CA TRP A 116 -7.06 -2.79 2.93
C TRP A 116 -5.78 -2.58 3.74
N ALA A 117 -4.89 -3.57 3.77
CA ALA A 117 -3.60 -3.45 4.45
C ALA A 117 -2.73 -2.35 3.83
N LEU A 118 -2.70 -2.26 2.49
CA LEU A 118 -1.98 -1.21 1.79
C LEU A 118 -2.53 0.17 2.15
N LEU A 119 -3.85 0.36 2.06
CA LEU A 119 -4.51 1.62 2.39
C LEU A 119 -4.27 2.03 3.86
N THR A 120 -4.38 1.10 4.80
CA THR A 120 -4.23 1.37 6.23
C THR A 120 -2.81 1.81 6.61
N THR A 121 -1.81 1.34 5.86
CA THR A 121 -0.40 1.66 6.10
C THR A 121 0.09 2.89 5.33
N THR A 122 -0.76 3.53 4.52
CA THR A 122 -0.43 4.78 3.82
C THR A 122 0.05 5.93 4.72
N PRO A 123 -0.41 6.11 5.99
CA PRO A 123 0.13 7.16 6.85
C PRO A 123 1.63 7.00 7.13
N LEU A 124 2.12 5.75 7.25
CA LEU A 124 3.55 5.49 7.38
C LEU A 124 4.32 5.75 6.08
N LEU A 125 3.71 5.46 4.92
CA LEU A 125 4.33 5.76 3.63
C LEU A 125 4.45 7.26 3.42
N LEU A 126 3.43 8.03 3.78
CA LEU A 126 3.48 9.50 3.77
C LEU A 126 4.58 10.02 4.68
N LEU A 127 4.68 9.49 5.91
CA LEU A 127 5.76 9.84 6.84
C LEU A 127 7.14 9.49 6.26
N HIS A 128 7.28 8.31 5.66
CA HIS A 128 8.52 7.88 5.01
C HIS A 128 8.91 8.82 3.87
N GLY A 129 7.94 9.20 3.03
CA GLY A 129 8.10 10.17 1.96
C GLY A 129 8.57 11.53 2.46
N LEU A 130 7.98 12.00 3.56
CA LEU A 130 8.34 13.25 4.22
C LEU A 130 9.78 13.22 4.74
N VAL A 131 10.16 12.16 5.45
CA VAL A 131 11.52 11.98 5.96
C VAL A 131 12.52 11.90 4.82
N ARG A 132 12.19 11.17 3.74
CA ARG A 132 13.03 11.16 2.54
C ARG A 132 13.17 12.54 1.91
N GLY A 133 12.12 13.34 1.86
CA GLY A 133 12.14 14.68 1.27
C GLY A 133 12.89 15.73 2.08
N PHE A 134 12.74 15.73 3.40
CA PHE A 134 13.40 16.75 4.24
C PHE A 134 14.83 16.36 4.62
N ILE A 135 15.05 15.12 5.02
CA ILE A 135 16.34 14.68 5.58
C ILE A 135 17.21 14.03 4.51
N GLY A 136 16.60 13.31 3.56
CA GLY A 136 17.29 12.59 2.50
C GLY A 136 17.51 11.10 2.79
N PRO A 137 18.38 10.44 2.02
CA PRO A 137 18.69 9.02 2.22
C PRO A 137 19.53 8.85 3.49
N GLY A 138 19.13 7.92 4.36
CA GLY A 138 19.87 7.65 5.60
C GLY A 138 19.15 6.66 6.50
N THR A 139 19.74 6.38 7.67
CA THR A 139 19.24 5.38 8.63
C THR A 139 17.80 5.64 9.06
N GLN A 140 17.39 6.91 9.20
CA GLN A 140 16.02 7.27 9.60
C GLN A 140 14.99 6.87 8.55
N SER A 141 15.26 7.12 7.26
CA SER A 141 14.38 6.67 6.18
C SER A 141 14.33 5.14 6.13
N VAL A 142 15.48 4.46 6.24
CA VAL A 142 15.53 2.99 6.25
C VAL A 142 14.73 2.42 7.41
N LEU A 143 14.83 3.02 8.60
CA LEU A 143 14.08 2.61 9.78
C LEU A 143 12.58 2.76 9.57
N ILE A 144 12.11 3.92 9.07
CA ILE A 144 10.68 4.13 8.84
C ILE A 144 10.15 3.21 7.74
N GLY A 145 10.93 2.99 6.67
CA GLY A 145 10.59 2.03 5.63
C GLY A 145 10.51 0.60 6.15
N GLY A 146 11.43 0.21 7.04
CA GLY A 146 11.42 -1.09 7.73
C GLY A 146 10.21 -1.24 8.65
N ILE A 147 9.90 -0.22 9.46
CA ILE A 147 8.70 -0.20 10.31
C ILE A 147 7.45 -0.34 9.45
N TRP A 148 7.36 0.39 8.33
CA TRP A 148 6.25 0.26 7.40
C TRP A 148 6.13 -1.17 6.87
N ALA A 149 7.23 -1.78 6.41
CA ALA A 149 7.21 -3.14 5.86
C ALA A 149 6.74 -4.16 6.91
N VAL A 150 7.21 -4.05 8.16
CA VAL A 150 6.79 -4.91 9.28
C VAL A 150 5.31 -4.72 9.59
N VAL A 151 4.84 -3.47 9.69
CA VAL A 151 3.44 -3.16 9.99
C VAL A 151 2.52 -3.62 8.86
N PHE A 152 2.89 -3.39 7.61
CA PHE A 152 2.16 -3.85 6.43
C PHE A 152 2.05 -5.37 6.42
N GLY A 153 3.18 -6.08 6.58
CA GLY A 153 3.21 -7.54 6.64
C GLY A 153 2.35 -8.07 7.78
N TYR A 154 2.47 -7.49 8.97
CA TYR A 154 1.65 -7.87 10.12
C TYR A 154 0.15 -7.69 9.86
N ILE A 155 -0.29 -6.51 9.44
CA ILE A 155 -1.72 -6.24 9.17
C ILE A 155 -2.22 -7.17 8.06
N TRP A 156 -1.46 -7.32 6.98
CA TRP A 156 -1.86 -8.16 5.86
C TRP A 156 -2.00 -9.63 6.25
N ILE A 157 -1.03 -10.20 6.97
CA ILE A 157 -1.12 -11.59 7.47
C ILE A 157 -2.32 -11.77 8.40
N GLN A 158 -2.57 -10.80 9.29
CA GLN A 158 -3.72 -10.87 10.18
C GLN A 158 -5.05 -10.83 9.41
N CYS A 159 -5.15 -10.00 8.38
CA CYS A 159 -6.34 -9.94 7.53
C CYS A 159 -6.50 -11.22 6.70
N MET A 160 -5.43 -11.73 6.09
CA MET A 160 -5.41 -12.99 5.34
C MET A 160 -5.92 -14.16 6.18
N ARG A 161 -5.38 -14.32 7.40
CA ARG A 161 -5.79 -15.39 8.32
C ARG A 161 -7.27 -15.35 8.67
N GLU A 162 -7.85 -14.17 8.83
CA GLU A 162 -9.29 -14.04 9.10
C GLU A 162 -10.12 -14.32 7.84
N THR A 163 -9.63 -13.92 6.66
CA THR A 163 -10.36 -14.13 5.39
C THR A 163 -10.32 -15.57 4.88
N GLU A 164 -9.38 -16.38 5.37
CA GLU A 164 -9.15 -17.76 4.93
C GLU A 164 -9.51 -18.79 5.99
N ALA A 165 -9.79 -18.34 7.21
CA ALA A 165 -10.37 -19.17 8.25
C ALA A 165 -11.80 -19.62 7.85
N PRO A 166 -12.18 -20.85 8.24
CA PRO A 166 -13.51 -21.40 7.99
C PRO A 166 -14.63 -20.68 8.77
#